data_AF-A0A1C6GUW7-F1
#
_entry.id   AF-A0A1C6GUW7-F1
#
_cell.length_a   1.000
_cell.length_b   1.000
_cell.length_c   1.000
_cell.angle_alpha   90.00
_cell.angle_beta   90.00
_cell.angle_gamma   90.00
#
_symmetry.space_group_name_H-M   'P 1'
#
loop_
_entity.id
_entity.type
_entity.pdbx_description
1 polymer ?
#
loop_
_entity_poly.entity_id
_entity_poly.type
_entity_poly.pdbx_seq_one_letter_code
_entity_poly.pdbx_strand_id
1 'polypeptide(L)' 'MGYDLPERVVKDIVTFAKRYSVRKVILFGSRARGNNTERSDIDIAVYGGDQLGIESRGRMQIHGEN' A
#
# COMPACT_ATOMS: atom_id res chain seq x y z
N MET A 1 -17.78 3.26 -1.01
CA MET A 1 -16.90 2.16 -1.49
C MET A 1 -15.67 2.19 -0.61
N GLY A 2 -15.63 1.38 0.44
CA GLY A 2 -14.55 1.42 1.43
C GLY A 2 -13.80 0.09 1.40
N TYR A 3 -12.58 0.10 0.89
CA TYR A 3 -11.61 -0.97 1.16
C TYR A 3 -11.25 -0.90 2.64
N ASP A 4 -11.09 -2.07 3.30
CA ASP A 4 -10.74 -2.13 4.72
C ASP A 4 -9.27 -1.77 4.93
N LEU A 5 -8.99 -0.47 4.90
CA LEU A 5 -7.69 0.13 5.14
C LEU A 5 -7.83 1.33 6.08
N PRO A 6 -7.05 1.37 7.18
CA PRO A 6 -6.95 2.56 8.00
C PRO A 6 -6.54 3.79 7.17
N GLU A 7 -7.13 4.96 7.47
CA GLU A 7 -6.85 6.19 6.72
C GLU A 7 -5.36 6.56 6.72
N ARG A 8 -4.67 6.30 7.84
CA ARG A 8 -3.21 6.46 7.96
C ARG A 8 -2.46 5.66 6.91
N VAL A 9 -2.84 4.39 6.70
CA VAL A 9 -2.21 3.53 5.70
C VAL A 9 -2.43 4.08 4.29
N VAL A 10 -3.64 4.56 4.00
CA VAL A 10 -3.94 5.18 2.70
C VAL A 10 -3.07 6.41 2.47
N LYS A 11 -2.89 7.28 3.48
CA LYS A 11 -2.02 8.46 3.40
C LYS A 11 -0.56 8.08 3.17
N ASP A 12 -0.08 7.05 3.86
CA ASP A 12 1.30 6.57 3.72
C ASP A 12 1.54 6.01 2.30
N ILE A 13 0.62 5.18 1.79
CA ILE A 13 0.66 4.65 0.41
C ILE A 13 0.68 5.79 -0.62
N VAL A 14 -0.18 6.79 -0.47
CA VAL A 14 -0.23 7.95 -1.37
C VAL A 14 1.07 8.77 -1.31
N THR A 15 1.62 8.96 -0.12
CA THR A 15 2.87 9.70 0.08
C THR A 15 4.04 8.96 -0.58
N PHE A 16 4.12 7.65 -0.40
CA PHE A 16 5.10 6.80 -1.07
C PHE A 16 4.95 6.86 -2.58
N ALA A 17 3.72 6.71 -3.09
CA ALA A 17 3.45 6.73 -4.52
C ALA A 17 3.92 8.05 -5.17
N LYS A 18 3.64 9.19 -4.54
CA LYS A 18 4.11 10.51 -5.01
C LYS A 18 5.63 10.63 -4.99
N ARG A 19 6.29 10.15 -3.92
CA ARG A 19 7.75 10.22 -3.77
C ARG A 19 8.49 9.48 -4.89
N TYR A 20 7.93 8.36 -5.33
CA TYR A 20 8.57 7.49 -6.32
C TYR A 20 7.94 7.60 -7.72
N SER A 21 7.17 8.65 -8.00
CA SER A 21 6.50 8.85 -9.30
C SER A 21 5.62 7.65 -9.72
N VAL A 22 5.07 6.91 -8.75
CA VAL A 22 4.16 5.79 -9.01
C VAL A 22 2.88 6.35 -9.59
N ARG A 23 2.54 5.87 -10.79
CA ARG A 23 1.43 6.40 -11.58
C ARG A 23 0.10 5.74 -11.24
N LYS A 24 0.14 4.50 -10.74
CA LYS A 24 -1.05 3.74 -10.35
C LYS A 24 -0.73 2.80 -9.20
N VAL A 25 -1.61 2.78 -8.20
CA VAL A 25 -1.62 1.80 -7.11
C VAL A 25 -2.93 1.01 -7.19
N ILE A 26 -2.86 -0.31 -7.10
CA ILE A 26 -4.00 -1.21 -7.10
C ILE A 26 -3.96 -2.02 -5.81
N LEU A 27 -5.00 -1.91 -4.99
CA LEU A 27 -5.21 -2.81 -3.86
C LEU A 27 -5.79 -4.13 -4.37
N PHE A 28 -5.19 -5.24 -3.98
CA PHE A 28 -5.73 -6.57 -4.22
C PHE A 28 -5.69 -7.39 -2.92
N GLY A 29 -5.91 -8.70 -3.02
CA GLY A 29 -5.86 -9.56 -1.86
C GLY A 29 -7.11 -9.47 -0.97
N SER A 30 -6.97 -9.87 0.28
CA SER A 30 -8.11 -10.09 1.18
C SER A 30 -8.85 -8.80 1.53
N ARG A 31 -8.13 -7.69 1.72
CA ARG A 31 -8.71 -6.36 2.03
C ARG A 31 -9.47 -5.73 0.87
N ALA A 32 -9.09 -6.04 -0.37
CA ALA A 32 -9.87 -5.67 -1.54
C ALA A 32 -11.18 -6.48 -1.65
N ARG A 33 -11.14 -7.76 -1.25
CA ARG A 33 -12.29 -8.67 -1.28
C ARG A 33 -13.21 -8.56 -0.07
N GLY A 34 -12.76 -7.89 1.00
CA GLY A 34 -13.49 -7.78 2.26
C GLY A 34 -13.51 -9.06 3.09
N ASN A 35 -12.62 -10.02 2.83
CA ASN A 35 -12.47 -11.25 3.60
C ASN A 35 -11.18 -11.26 4.44
N ASN A 36 -10.70 -10.07 4.81
CA ASN A 36 -9.52 -9.90 5.63
C ASN A 36 -9.83 -10.02 7.13
N THR A 37 -8.78 -10.25 7.89
CA THR A 37 -8.74 -10.13 9.35
C THR A 37 -7.93 -8.90 9.74
N GLU A 38 -7.96 -8.53 11.02
CA GLU A 38 -7.14 -7.44 11.57
C GLU A 38 -5.65 -7.60 11.24
N ARG A 39 -5.14 -8.83 11.31
CA ARG A 39 -3.73 -9.18 11.06
C ARG A 39 -3.42 -9.48 9.59
N SER A 40 -4.38 -9.31 8.68
CA SER A 40 -4.12 -9.54 7.26
C SER A 40 -3.19 -8.49 6.69
N ASP A 41 -2.22 -8.97 5.91
CA ASP A 41 -1.33 -8.15 5.11
C ASP A 41 -2.10 -7.28 4.10
N ILE A 42 -1.40 -6.29 3.55
CA ILE A 42 -1.94 -5.34 2.57
C ILE A 42 -1.24 -5.57 1.25
N ASP A 43 -1.92 -6.23 0.33
CA ASP A 43 -1.38 -6.56 -0.99
C ASP A 43 -1.64 -5.41 -1.98
N ILE A 44 -0.57 -4.78 -2.46
CA ILE A 44 -0.65 -3.70 -3.46
C ILE A 44 0.23 -3.98 -4.69
N ALA A 45 -0.31 -3.68 -5.87
CA ALA A 45 0.44 -3.64 -7.11
C ALA A 45 0.64 -2.18 -7.51
N VAL A 46 1.85 -1.84 -7.93
CA VAL A 46 2.24 -0.48 -8.31
C VAL A 46 2.73 -0.47 -9.76
N TYR A 47 2.35 0.57 -10.51
CA TYR A 47 2.76 0.74 -11.91
C TYR A 47 3.33 2.14 -12.14
N GLY A 48 4.41 2.20 -12.91
CA GLY A 48 5.22 3.41 -13.08
C GLY A 48 6.19 3.62 -11.93
N GLY A 49 6.93 4.71 -12.00
CA GLY A 49 7.96 5.08 -11.03
C GLY A 49 9.36 4.96 -11.60
N ASP A 50 10.22 5.88 -11.18
CA ASP A 50 11.52 6.10 -11.82
C ASP A 50 12.58 5.05 -11.39
N GLN A 51 12.32 4.31 -10.31
CA GLN A 51 13.16 3.22 -9.80
C GLN A 51 12.38 2.33 -8.81
N LEU A 52 11.54 1.42 -9.33
CA LEU A 52 11.06 0.26 -8.55
C LEU A 52 11.74 -1.01 -9.09
N GLY A 53 13.07 -0.97 -9.11
CA GLY A 53 13.91 -2.14 -9.40
C GLY A 53 14.02 -3.02 -8.16
N ILE A 54 14.27 -4.32 -8.37
CA ILE A 54 14.32 -5.40 -7.38
C ILE A 54 15.30 -5.15 -6.19
N GLU A 55 16.12 -4.09 -6.23
CA GLU A 55 17.01 -3.69 -5.13
C GLU A 55 16.57 -2.44 -4.34
N SER A 56 15.51 -1.74 -4.75
CA SER A 56 15.00 -0.57 -4.04
C SER A 56 14.05 -1.03 -2.94
N ARG A 57 14.58 -1.53 -1.81
CA ARG A 57 13.78 -1.84 -0.61
C ARG A 57 13.22 -0.55 0.01
N GLY A 58 12.19 0.03 -0.62
CA GLY A 58 11.34 1.04 -0.01
C GLY A 58 10.54 0.39 1.12
N ARG A 59 11.11 0.32 2.33
CA ARG A 59 10.38 -0.16 3.51
C ARG A 59 9.49 0.97 4.01
N MET A 60 8.19 0.82 3.83
CA MET A 60 7.19 1.62 4.53
C MET A 60 6.79 0.87 5.79
N GLN A 61 7.30 1.32 6.95
CA GLN A 61 6.93 0.74 8.24
C GLN A 61 5.74 1.54 8.78
N ILE A 62 4.56 0.94 8.69
CA ILE A 62 3.35 1.52 9.28
C ILE A 62 3.31 1.06 10.73
N HIS A 63 3.56 1.98 11.66
CA HIS A 63 3.40 1.70 13.09
C HIS A 63 1.90 1.59 13.39
N GLY A 64 1.46 0.39 13.75
CA GLY A 64 0.14 0.19 14.37
C GLY A 64 0.15 0.84 15.76
N GLU A 65 -0.81 1.70 16.03
CA GLU A 65 -1.07 2.17 17.38
C GLU A 65 -1.86 1.08 18.11
N ASN A 66 -1.36 0.64 19.27
CA ASN A 66 -2.09 -0.18 20.22
C ASN A 66 -3.19 0.66 20.88
#